data_AF-A0ABD2Q0S5-F1
#
_entry.id   AF-A0ABD2Q0S5-F1
#
_cell.length_a   1.000
_cell.length_b   1.000
_cell.length_c   1.000
_cell.angle_alpha   90.00
_cell.angle_beta   90.00
_cell.angle_gamma   90.00
#
_symmetry.space_group_name_H-M   'P 1'
#
loop_
_entity.id
_entity.type
_entity.pdbx_description
1 polymer ?
#
loop_
_entity_poly.entity_id
_entity_poly.type
_entity_poly.pdbx_seq_one_letter_code
_entity_poly.pdbx_strand_id
1 'polypeptide(L)'
;MNWADITNFVMLYLTGNAYTVFSRMSTEDKKNWEKIRKALIDSFEMAPYKAFTLAVSLQAVPGTNLDAHFGQVERLMSIVGDRWKTCLFLRSLPESIRAKLLCEDLSDTEAVKNKARVIMDDIGTRMLAVPSSSVGRRVAYCYCCGATDNLM
;
A
#
# COMPACT_ATOMS: atom_id res chain seq x y z
N MET A 1 26.18 -24.65 -6.01
CA MET A 1 24.91 -25.37 -5.83
C MET A 1 24.33 -25.62 -7.21
N ASN A 2 24.15 -26.88 -7.61
CA ASN A 2 23.76 -27.23 -8.97
C ASN A 2 22.22 -27.24 -9.08
N TRP A 3 21.65 -26.39 -9.94
CA TRP A 3 20.19 -26.23 -10.06
C TRP A 3 19.48 -27.50 -10.54
N ALA A 4 20.19 -28.38 -11.25
CA ALA A 4 19.70 -29.69 -11.69
C ALA A 4 19.40 -30.64 -10.52
N ASP A 5 20.16 -30.54 -9.43
CA ASP A 5 19.89 -31.34 -8.22
C ASP A 5 18.69 -30.77 -7.47
N ILE A 6 18.56 -29.43 -7.42
CA ILE A 6 17.44 -28.74 -6.76
C ILE A 6 16.11 -29.13 -7.40
N THR A 7 16.01 -29.18 -8.73
CA THR A 7 14.76 -29.55 -9.43
C THR A 7 14.22 -30.92 -9.03
N ASN A 8 15.10 -31.87 -8.69
CA ASN A 8 14.69 -33.21 -8.24
C ASN A 8 14.08 -33.20 -6.84
N PHE A 9 14.45 -32.22 -6.00
CA PHE A 9 13.97 -32.10 -4.63
C PHE A 9 12.93 -31.01 -4.42
N VAL A 10 12.64 -30.16 -5.43
CA VAL A 10 11.67 -29.05 -5.32
C VAL A 10 10.34 -29.52 -4.72
N MET A 11 9.82 -30.68 -5.12
CA MET A 11 8.56 -31.21 -4.60
C MET A 11 8.54 -31.33 -3.07
N LEU A 12 9.67 -31.62 -2.42
CA LEU A 12 9.76 -31.76 -0.96
C LEU A 12 9.59 -30.41 -0.24
N TYR A 13 9.85 -29.29 -0.94
CA TYR A 13 9.73 -27.94 -0.41
C TYR A 13 8.38 -27.28 -0.74
N LEU A 14 7.58 -27.89 -1.62
CA LEU A 14 6.28 -27.35 -2.01
C LEU A 14 5.17 -27.93 -1.14
N THR A 15 4.39 -27.04 -0.51
CA THR A 15 3.25 -27.42 0.33
C THR A 15 1.94 -26.90 -0.25
N GLY A 16 0.86 -27.65 -0.05
CA GLY A 16 -0.50 -27.25 -0.41
C GLY A 16 -0.65 -26.89 -1.90
N ASN A 17 -1.18 -25.70 -2.18
CA ASN A 17 -1.48 -25.25 -3.54
C ASN A 17 -0.23 -25.21 -4.44
N ALA A 18 0.95 -24.94 -3.87
CA ALA A 18 2.18 -24.88 -4.66
C ALA A 18 2.58 -26.25 -5.20
N TYR A 19 2.35 -27.31 -4.41
CA TYR A 19 2.49 -28.68 -4.86
C TYR A 19 1.44 -29.05 -5.93
N THR A 20 0.20 -28.56 -5.80
CA THR A 20 -0.85 -28.78 -6.81
C THR A 20 -0.51 -28.15 -8.17
N VAL A 21 0.07 -26.96 -8.17
CA VAL A 21 0.56 -26.31 -9.40
C VAL A 21 1.67 -27.16 -10.03
N PHE A 22 2.66 -27.55 -9.22
CA PHE A 22 3.76 -28.39 -9.69
C PHE A 22 3.27 -29.73 -10.23
N SER A 23 2.34 -30.41 -9.55
CA SER A 23 1.88 -31.74 -9.93
C SER A 23 1.17 -31.74 -11.29
N ARG A 24 0.48 -30.65 -11.63
CA ARG A 24 -0.20 -30.44 -12.93
C ARG A 24 0.74 -30.11 -14.10
N MET A 25 2.00 -29.77 -13.84
CA MET A 25 2.99 -29.52 -14.91
C MET A 25 3.38 -30.81 -15.64
N SER A 26 3.76 -30.69 -16.91
CA SER A 26 4.28 -31.80 -17.71
C SER A 26 5.59 -32.35 -17.12
N THR A 27 5.92 -33.60 -17.42
CA THR A 27 7.17 -34.24 -16.99
C THR A 27 8.40 -33.57 -17.60
N GLU A 28 8.26 -32.94 -18.77
CA GLU A 28 9.31 -32.17 -19.45
C GLU A 28 9.54 -30.82 -18.78
N ASP A 29 8.48 -30.12 -18.39
CA ASP A 29 8.59 -28.82 -17.72
C ASP A 29 9.14 -28.94 -16.29
N LYS A 30 8.84 -30.05 -15.61
CA LYS A 30 9.37 -30.38 -14.27
C LYS A 30 10.89 -30.59 -14.23
N LYS A 31 11.55 -30.79 -15.38
CA LYS A 31 13.02 -30.90 -15.46
C LYS A 31 13.70 -29.54 -15.60
N ASN A 32 12.94 -28.47 -15.81
CA ASN A 32 13.47 -27.14 -16.04
C ASN A 32 13.08 -26.19 -14.89
N TRP A 33 14.08 -25.78 -14.12
CA TRP A 33 13.90 -24.85 -13.00
C TRP A 33 13.18 -23.56 -13.39
N GLU A 34 13.52 -22.95 -14.53
CA GLU A 34 12.92 -21.69 -14.96
C GLU A 34 11.43 -21.84 -15.26
N LYS A 35 11.03 -22.99 -15.82
CA LYS A 35 9.61 -23.28 -16.07
C LYS A 35 8.84 -23.51 -14.78
N ILE A 36 9.43 -24.25 -13.83
CA ILE A 36 8.85 -24.45 -12.50
C ILE A 36 8.68 -23.12 -11.78
N ARG A 37 9.76 -22.32 -11.72
CA ARG A 37 9.76 -21.00 -11.09
C ARG A 37 8.70 -20.11 -11.69
N LYS A 38 8.63 -20.03 -13.03
CA LYS A 38 7.62 -19.23 -13.73
C LYS A 38 6.20 -19.70 -13.43
N ALA A 39 5.91 -21.00 -13.53
CA ALA A 39 4.59 -21.54 -13.24
C ALA A 39 4.13 -21.25 -11.80
N LEU A 40 5.06 -21.31 -10.84
CA LEU A 40 4.77 -20.97 -9.45
C LEU A 40 4.52 -19.46 -9.29
N ILE A 41 5.38 -18.60 -9.85
CA ILE A 41 5.17 -17.15 -9.80
C ILE A 41 3.81 -16.79 -10.43
N ASP A 42 3.55 -17.22 -11.66
CA ASP A 42 2.32 -16.92 -12.39
C ASP A 42 1.05 -17.38 -11.64
N SER A 43 1.14 -18.46 -10.86
CA SER A 43 0.00 -19.01 -10.09
C SER A 43 -0.26 -18.28 -8.78
N PHE A 44 0.75 -17.68 -8.17
CA PHE A 44 0.66 -17.04 -6.85
C PHE A 44 0.80 -15.51 -6.91
N GLU A 45 1.22 -14.97 -8.05
CA GLU A 45 1.34 -13.54 -8.25
C GLU A 45 -0.03 -12.88 -8.18
N MET A 46 -0.05 -11.73 -7.50
CA MET A 46 -1.27 -10.95 -7.39
C MET A 46 -1.53 -10.23 -8.71
N ALA A 47 -2.69 -10.48 -9.31
CA ALA A 47 -3.09 -9.78 -10.53
C ALA A 47 -3.07 -8.24 -10.32
N PRO A 48 -2.58 -7.45 -11.31
CA PRO A 48 -2.47 -5.99 -11.18
C PRO A 48 -3.79 -5.30 -10.81
N TYR A 49 -4.92 -5.76 -11.35
CA TYR A 49 -6.24 -5.23 -11.00
C TYR A 49 -6.58 -5.44 -9.51
N LYS A 50 -6.26 -6.62 -8.96
CA LYS A 50 -6.48 -6.92 -7.54
C LYS A 50 -5.56 -6.09 -6.65
N ALA A 51 -4.30 -5.94 -7.04
CA ALA A 51 -3.35 -5.07 -6.35
C ALA A 51 -3.84 -3.61 -6.33
N PHE A 52 -4.30 -3.09 -7.47
CA PHE A 52 -4.88 -1.75 -7.57
C PHE A 52 -6.12 -1.57 -6.70
N THR A 53 -7.03 -2.54 -6.71
CA THR A 53 -8.26 -2.50 -5.90
C THR A 53 -7.92 -2.44 -4.41
N LEU A 54 -6.97 -3.27 -3.96
CA LEU A 54 -6.47 -3.23 -2.58
C LEU A 54 -5.83 -1.89 -2.26
N ALA A 55 -5.01 -1.37 -3.18
CA ALA A 55 -4.31 -0.09 -3.01
C ALA A 55 -5.31 1.05 -2.83
N VAL A 56 -6.36 1.12 -3.65
CA VAL A 56 -7.42 2.15 -3.56
C VAL A 56 -8.26 2.01 -2.29
N SER A 57 -8.38 0.80 -1.74
CA SER A 57 -9.11 0.54 -0.49
C SER A 57 -8.31 0.83 0.78
N LEU A 58 -7.00 1.07 0.67
CA LEU A 58 -6.18 1.41 1.83
C LEU A 58 -6.61 2.74 2.43
N GLN A 59 -6.85 2.75 3.74
CA GLN A 59 -7.10 3.96 4.50
C GLN A 59 -6.21 3.97 5.75
N ALA A 60 -5.54 5.09 5.99
CA ALA A 60 -4.82 5.34 7.22
C ALA A 60 -5.79 5.85 8.30
N VAL A 61 -5.76 5.21 9.46
CA VAL A 61 -6.56 5.60 10.64
C VAL A 61 -5.67 6.40 11.61
N PRO A 62 -6.21 7.30 12.44
CA PRO A 62 -5.41 7.95 13.50
C PRO A 62 -4.63 6.92 14.33
N GLY A 63 -3.32 7.15 14.52
CA GLY A 63 -2.41 6.22 15.20
C GLY A 63 -1.76 5.16 14.31
N THR A 64 -2.02 5.16 12.99
CA THR A 64 -1.33 4.29 12.04
C THR A 64 0.13 4.72 11.90
N ASN A 65 1.06 3.76 11.87
CA ASN A 65 2.43 4.01 11.46
C ASN A 65 2.48 4.33 9.96
N LEU A 66 2.73 5.60 9.62
CA LEU A 66 2.71 6.10 8.24
C LEU A 66 3.81 5.53 7.36
N ASP A 67 4.97 5.19 7.92
CA ASP A 67 6.08 4.59 7.16
C ASP A 67 5.71 3.16 6.75
N ALA A 68 5.11 2.40 7.68
CA ALA A 68 4.59 1.06 7.39
C ALA A 68 3.42 1.11 6.38
N HIS A 69 2.53 2.09 6.52
CA HIS A 69 1.41 2.31 5.60
C HIS A 69 1.89 2.67 4.19
N PHE A 70 2.86 3.57 4.09
CA PHE A 70 3.49 3.90 2.82
C PHE A 70 4.21 2.69 2.22
N GLY A 71 4.92 1.89 3.04
CA GLY A 71 5.54 0.65 2.59
C GLY A 71 4.52 -0.34 2.02
N GLN A 72 3.31 -0.40 2.57
CA GLN A 72 2.23 -1.20 2.02
C GLN A 72 1.72 -0.66 0.68
N VAL A 73 1.58 0.66 0.54
CA VAL A 73 1.26 1.32 -0.74
C VAL A 73 2.34 1.01 -1.77
N GLU A 74 3.61 1.19 -1.42
CA GLU A 74 4.75 0.90 -2.29
C GLU A 74 4.78 -0.55 -2.78
N ARG A 75 4.53 -1.50 -1.88
CA ARG A 75 4.44 -2.94 -2.22
C ARG A 75 3.33 -3.25 -3.21
N LEU A 76 2.19 -2.56 -3.13
CA LEU A 76 1.09 -2.76 -4.08
C LEU A 76 1.37 -2.06 -5.41
N MET A 77 2.00 -0.89 -5.37
CA MET A 77 2.34 -0.13 -6.56
C MET A 77 3.50 -0.75 -7.34
N SER A 78 4.39 -1.53 -6.72
CA SER A 78 5.40 -2.30 -7.47
C SER A 78 4.79 -3.34 -8.42
N ILE A 79 3.54 -3.75 -8.17
CA ILE A 79 2.78 -4.69 -9.01
C ILE A 79 1.97 -3.95 -10.09
N VAL A 80 1.53 -2.70 -9.82
CA VAL A 80 0.65 -1.90 -10.70
C VAL A 80 1.44 -0.91 -11.59
N GLY A 81 2.59 -0.43 -11.10
CA GLY A 81 3.46 0.59 -11.68
C GLY A 81 3.60 1.83 -10.79
N ASP A 82 4.79 2.42 -10.69
CA ASP A 82 5.12 3.43 -9.67
C ASP A 82 4.49 4.82 -9.89
N ARG A 83 3.95 5.11 -11.09
CA ARG A 83 3.54 6.46 -11.50
C ARG A 83 2.48 7.11 -10.59
N TRP A 84 1.71 6.30 -9.86
CA TRP A 84 0.59 6.77 -9.04
C TRP A 84 0.81 6.58 -7.54
N LYS A 85 2.01 6.17 -7.11
CA LYS A 85 2.32 5.82 -5.71
C LYS A 85 1.99 6.95 -4.74
N THR A 86 2.49 8.15 -5.01
CA THR A 86 2.28 9.33 -4.16
C THR A 86 0.82 9.76 -4.14
N CYS A 87 0.13 9.75 -5.29
CA CYS A 87 -1.30 10.07 -5.38
C CYS A 87 -2.16 9.10 -4.57
N LEU A 88 -1.80 7.81 -4.60
CA LEU A 88 -2.54 6.77 -3.89
C LEU A 88 -2.27 6.81 -2.39
N PHE A 89 -1.03 7.13 -1.98
CA PHE A 89 -0.73 7.46 -0.58
C PHE A 89 -1.57 8.65 -0.09
N LEU A 90 -1.60 9.77 -0.82
CA LEU A 90 -2.41 10.95 -0.44
C LEU A 90 -3.90 10.62 -0.35
N ARG A 91 -4.43 9.82 -1.29
CA ARG A 91 -5.83 9.36 -1.27
C ARG A 91 -6.15 8.52 -0.03
N SER A 92 -5.18 7.74 0.45
CA SER A 92 -5.37 6.87 1.62
C SER A 92 -5.38 7.62 2.95
N LEU A 93 -4.96 8.89 2.97
CA LEU A 93 -4.95 9.70 4.19
C LEU A 93 -6.35 10.24 4.52
N PRO A 94 -6.65 10.48 5.81
CA PRO A 94 -7.84 11.21 6.23
C PRO A 94 -7.95 12.57 5.56
N GLU A 95 -9.19 12.99 5.27
CA GLU A 95 -9.46 14.22 4.53
C GLU A 95 -8.83 15.47 5.17
N SER A 96 -8.87 15.55 6.50
CA SER A 96 -8.28 16.64 7.27
C SER A 96 -6.78 16.80 7.09
N ILE A 97 -6.08 15.71 6.76
CA ILE A 97 -4.64 15.69 6.50
C ILE A 97 -4.39 16.01 5.02
N ARG A 98 -5.16 15.36 4.13
CA ARG A 98 -5.07 15.55 2.68
C ARG A 98 -5.27 17.02 2.28
N ALA A 99 -6.26 17.70 2.84
CA ALA A 99 -6.51 19.12 2.57
C ALA A 99 -5.32 20.03 2.92
N LYS A 100 -4.56 19.69 3.98
CA LYS A 100 -3.35 20.43 4.38
C LYS A 100 -2.15 20.16 3.47
N LEU A 101 -2.06 18.96 2.90
CA LEU A 101 -0.96 18.55 2.02
C LEU A 101 -1.17 18.95 0.56
N LEU A 102 -2.42 19.09 0.10
CA LEU A 102 -2.76 19.48 -1.27
C LEU A 102 -2.40 20.93 -1.63
N CYS A 103 -2.03 21.75 -0.64
CA CYS A 103 -1.61 23.14 -0.84
C CYS A 103 -0.14 23.28 -1.26
N GLU A 104 0.60 22.17 -1.39
CA GLU A 104 2.06 22.18 -1.54
C GLU A 104 2.54 21.32 -2.73
N ASP A 105 3.80 21.52 -3.13
CA ASP A 105 4.44 20.73 -4.18
C ASP A 105 4.64 19.27 -3.75
N LEU A 106 3.88 18.37 -4.38
CA LEU A 106 3.85 16.92 -4.11
C LEU A 106 4.99 16.15 -4.79
N SER A 107 6.01 16.84 -5.29
CA SER A 107 7.11 16.25 -6.06
C SER A 107 8.05 15.41 -5.18
N ASP A 108 8.21 15.76 -3.92
CA ASP A 108 9.03 15.01 -2.95
C ASP A 108 8.14 14.15 -2.04
N THR A 109 8.23 12.83 -2.26
CA THR A 109 7.43 11.85 -1.52
C THR A 109 7.87 11.74 -0.05
N GLU A 110 9.13 11.99 0.27
CA GLU A 110 9.58 11.97 1.68
C GLU A 110 9.20 13.23 2.44
N ALA A 111 9.21 14.39 1.77
CA ALA A 111 8.65 15.60 2.35
C ALA A 111 7.16 15.40 2.71
N VAL A 112 6.39 14.80 1.81
CA VAL A 112 4.96 14.51 2.02
C VAL A 112 4.75 13.54 3.20
N LYS A 113 5.55 12.47 3.32
CA LYS A 113 5.47 11.54 4.46
C LYS A 113 5.77 12.20 5.79
N ASN A 114 6.87 12.93 5.87
CA ASN A 114 7.30 13.61 7.09
C ASN A 114 6.25 14.62 7.57
N LYS A 115 5.67 15.41 6.65
CA LYS A 115 4.59 16.34 6.98
C LYS A 115 3.31 15.64 7.40
N ALA A 116 2.90 14.59 6.69
CA ALA A 116 1.72 13.80 7.06
C ALA A 116 1.83 13.26 8.49
N ARG A 117 3.03 12.83 8.89
CA ARG A 117 3.33 12.37 10.26
C ARG A 117 3.15 13.46 11.30
N VAL A 118 3.76 14.62 11.10
CA VAL A 118 3.62 15.76 12.02
C VAL A 118 2.14 16.16 12.19
N ILE A 119 1.39 16.20 11.08
CA ILE A 119 -0.04 16.55 11.12
C ILE A 119 -0.87 15.47 11.82
N MET A 120 -0.59 14.19 11.57
CA MET A 120 -1.31 13.08 12.20
C MET A 120 -1.05 13.00 13.71
N ASP A 121 0.19 13.27 14.14
CA ASP A 121 0.57 13.33 15.55
C ASP A 121 -0.09 14.51 16.27
N ASP A 122 -0.16 15.71 15.65
CA ASP A 122 -0.89 16.89 16.17
C ASP A 122 -2.39 16.62 16.31
N ILE A 123 -3.02 15.97 15.33
CA ILE A 123 -4.43 15.58 15.42
C ILE A 123 -4.65 14.54 16.53
N GLY A 124 -3.76 13.54 16.64
CA GLY A 124 -3.82 12.51 17.68
C GLY A 124 -3.72 13.12 19.08
N THR A 125 -2.78 14.04 19.30
CA THR A 125 -2.65 14.75 20.59
C THR A 125 -3.85 15.63 20.91
N ARG A 126 -4.44 16.32 19.91
CA ARG A 126 -5.66 17.10 20.11
C ARG A 126 -6.88 16.24 20.44
N MET A 127 -7.05 15.07 19.81
CA MET A 127 -8.15 14.15 20.14
C MET A 127 -8.07 13.62 21.57
N LEU A 128 -6.86 13.39 22.09
CA LEU A 128 -6.66 12.93 23.46
C LEU A 128 -6.83 14.04 24.51
N ALA A 129 -6.78 15.31 24.09
CA ALA A 129 -6.87 16.48 24.97
C ALA A 129 -8.30 17.08 25.08
N VAL A 130 -9.28 16.57 24.34
CA VAL A 130 -10.65 17.11 24.35
C VAL A 130 -11.54 16.30 25.31
N PRO A 131 -12.14 16.93 26.35
CA PRO A 131 -13.20 16.29 27.12
C PRO A 131 -14.41 16.06 26.21
N SER A 132 -15.05 14.90 26.37
CA SER A 132 -16.12 14.37 25.51
C SER A 132 -17.39 15.23 25.51
N SER A 133 -17.35 16.38 24.84
CA SER A 133 -18.53 17.19 24.55
C SER A 133 -18.25 18.18 23.40
N SER A 134 -18.47 17.76 22.16
CA SER A 134 -19.10 18.64 21.16
C SER A 134 -19.50 17.88 19.91
N VAL A 135 -20.80 17.98 19.65
CA VAL A 135 -21.52 17.51 18.47
C VAL A 135 -21.02 18.22 17.21
N GLY A 136 -20.98 17.48 16.11
CA GLY A 136 -20.28 17.82 14.88
C GLY A 136 -20.58 19.19 14.27
N ARG A 137 -19.51 19.92 13.98
CA ARG A 137 -19.46 20.91 12.90
C ARG A 137 -18.66 20.30 11.74
N ARG A 138 -19.28 20.21 10.55
CA ARG A 138 -18.52 20.01 9.31
C ARG A 138 -17.81 21.33 9.02
N VAL A 139 -16.53 21.38 9.35
CA VAL A 139 -15.68 22.51 9.01
C VAL A 139 -15.26 22.31 7.55
N ALA A 140 -15.67 23.23 6.67
CA ALA A 140 -15.18 23.28 5.29
C ALA A 140 -13.78 23.92 5.29
N TYR A 141 -12.85 23.32 4.56
CA TYR A 141 -11.48 23.82 4.42
C TYR A 141 -11.26 24.33 3.00
N CYS A 142 -10.60 25.47 2.86
CA CYS A 142 -10.04 25.94 1.59
C CYS A 142 -8.96 24.95 1.11
N TYR A 143 -9.17 24.30 -0.05
CA TYR A 143 -8.22 23.34 -0.60
C TYR A 143 -6.86 23.95 -1.04
N CYS A 144 -6.80 25.27 -1.23
CA CYS A 144 -5.57 25.97 -1.61
C CYS A 144 -4.82 26.59 -0.42
N CYS A 145 -5.46 26.68 0.76
CA CYS A 145 -4.92 27.47 1.87
C CYS A 145 -5.19 26.91 3.26
N GLY A 146 -5.95 25.82 3.40
CA GLY A 146 -6.25 25.16 4.67
C GLY A 146 -7.06 25.98 5.68
N ALA A 147 -7.40 27.23 5.34
CA ALA A 147 -8.19 28.12 6.19
C ALA A 147 -9.64 27.60 6.32
N THR A 148 -10.18 27.72 7.53
CA THR A 148 -11.58 27.42 7.88
C THR A 148 -12.49 28.64 7.74
N ASP A 149 -11.87 29.79 7.47
CA ASP A 149 -12.52 31.09 7.52
C ASP A 149 -12.54 31.66 6.11
N ASN A 150 -13.75 32.01 5.65
CA ASN A 150 -14.13 32.57 4.34
C ASN A 150 -14.68 31.56 3.33
N LEU A 151 -15.89 31.08 3.61
CA LEU A 151 -16.91 30.88 2.57
C LEU A 151 -18.05 31.85 2.89
N MET A 152 -17.93 33.09 2.40
CA MET A 152 -19.08 33.94 2.07
C MET A 152 -19.32 33.82 0.57
#